data_AF-A0A8T0QR72-F1
#
_entry.id   AF-A0A8T0QR72-F1
#
_cell.length_a   1.000
_cell.length_b   1.000
_cell.length_c   1.000
_cell.angle_alpha   90.00
_cell.angle_beta   90.00
_cell.angle_gamma   90.00
#
_symmetry.space_group_name_H-M   'P 1'
#
loop_
_entity.id
_entity.type
_entity.pdbx_description
1 polymer ?
#
loop_
_entity_poly.entity_id
_entity_poly.type
_entity_poly.pdbx_seq_one_letter_code
_entity_poly.pdbx_strand_id
1 'polypeptide(L)'
;MPKSDRIVVDETIKGADISKLMSEDAFFRLKSLGAGLHEKSLEELTEMAHNFYDDTALPKLVSDFASLELSPVDGRTMTDFMHTRGLNMSSFGRVLQLAEKLPHIQSICIHEMVIRSFKHIIRAVIAVVDDMQNMSAAIAKTLNILLGSPRLENGADTDAHVEHNLRLKWVESFLSKRFSWKLKDEFAHLRKFIILKGLCSKSWLQKIII
;
A
#
# COMPACT_ATOMS: atom_id res chain seq x y z
N MET A 1 1.58 -9.99 -16.65
CA MET A 1 2.47 -10.40 -15.55
C MET A 1 3.59 -9.38 -15.45
N PRO A 2 3.64 -8.48 -14.45
CA PRO A 2 4.81 -7.66 -14.21
C PRO A 2 5.70 -8.34 -13.16
N LYS A 3 7.01 -8.32 -13.43
CA LYS A 3 8.06 -8.89 -12.59
C LYS A 3 8.04 -8.21 -11.21
N SER A 4 7.96 -9.05 -10.18
CA SER A 4 8.30 -8.66 -8.81
C SER A 4 9.66 -7.97 -8.82
N ASP A 5 9.78 -6.85 -8.12
CA ASP A 5 11.06 -6.21 -7.85
C ASP A 5 11.97 -7.25 -7.20
N ARG A 6 12.86 -7.82 -8.01
CA ARG A 6 13.95 -8.64 -7.53
C ARG A 6 14.86 -7.70 -6.76
N ILE A 7 14.89 -7.88 -5.44
CA ILE A 7 16.05 -7.53 -4.65
C ILE A 7 17.24 -8.09 -5.44
N VAL A 8 18.14 -7.22 -5.91
CA VAL A 8 19.38 -7.66 -6.55
C VAL A 8 20.22 -8.25 -5.43
N VAL A 9 19.97 -9.53 -5.13
CA VAL A 9 20.84 -10.34 -4.29
C VAL A 9 22.10 -10.51 -5.12
N ASP A 10 23.16 -9.87 -4.63
CA ASP A 10 24.52 -10.00 -5.15
C ASP A 10 24.81 -11.48 -5.44
N GLU A 11 25.30 -11.79 -6.64
CA GLU A 11 25.41 -13.19 -7.11
C GLU A 11 26.37 -14.03 -6.24
N THR A 12 27.21 -13.36 -5.46
CA THR A 12 28.09 -13.93 -4.44
C THR A 12 27.36 -14.50 -3.22
N ILE A 13 26.11 -14.10 -2.96
CA ILE A 13 25.33 -14.50 -1.77
C ILE A 13 24.39 -15.69 -2.07
N LYS A 14 24.18 -16.04 -3.34
CA LYS A 14 23.22 -17.05 -3.85
C LYS A 14 23.44 -18.52 -3.39
N GLY A 15 24.37 -18.75 -2.47
CA GLY A 15 24.61 -20.04 -1.82
C GLY A 15 25.38 -19.86 -0.51
N ALA A 16 25.26 -18.68 0.11
CA ALA A 16 25.97 -18.35 1.34
C ALA A 16 25.42 -19.16 2.51
N ASP A 17 26.32 -19.83 3.22
CA ASP A 17 26.03 -20.45 4.51
C ASP A 17 25.54 -19.37 5.48
N ILE A 18 24.31 -19.55 5.97
CA ILE A 18 23.62 -18.60 6.84
C ILE A 18 24.38 -18.35 8.16
N SER A 19 25.26 -19.27 8.57
CA SER A 19 26.15 -19.08 9.72
C SER A 19 27.12 -17.92 9.53
N LYS A 20 27.47 -17.56 8.29
CA LYS A 20 28.36 -16.44 7.96
C LYS A 20 27.62 -15.09 7.89
N LEU A 21 26.29 -15.10 7.91
CA LEU A 21 25.44 -13.92 7.75
C LEU A 21 24.92 -13.36 9.08
N MET A 22 25.14 -14.05 10.20
CA MET A 22 24.65 -13.65 11.53
C MET A 22 25.67 -13.99 12.62
N SER A 23 25.48 -13.46 13.83
CA SER A 23 26.33 -13.82 14.97
C SER A 23 26.11 -15.28 15.39
N GLU A 24 27.11 -15.87 16.04
CA GLU A 24 27.00 -17.24 16.58
C GLU A 24 25.80 -17.39 17.54
N ASP A 25 25.54 -16.39 18.37
CA ASP A 25 24.38 -16.37 19.27
C ASP A 25 23.05 -16.43 18.49
N ALA A 26 22.94 -15.69 17.38
CA ALA A 26 21.74 -15.70 16.54
C ALA A 26 21.56 -17.06 15.86
N PHE A 27 22.66 -17.67 15.38
CA PHE A 27 22.64 -19.00 14.79
C PHE A 27 22.26 -20.09 15.81
N PHE A 28 22.78 -20.03 17.03
CA PHE A 28 22.42 -20.97 18.09
C PHE A 28 20.95 -20.85 18.48
N ARG A 29 20.42 -19.62 18.55
CA ARG A 29 18.98 -19.38 18.76
C ARG A 29 18.16 -19.98 17.61
N LEU A 30 18.55 -19.77 16.36
CA LEU A 30 17.88 -20.37 15.21
C LEU A 30 17.86 -21.91 15.27
N LYS A 31 18.98 -22.52 15.67
CA LYS A 31 19.10 -23.97 15.88
C LYS A 31 18.19 -24.46 17.00
N SER A 32 18.14 -23.74 18.12
CA SER A 32 17.31 -24.08 19.29
C SER A 32 15.80 -24.08 19.01
N LEU A 33 15.34 -23.36 17.97
CA LEU A 33 13.93 -23.33 17.59
C LEU A 33 13.41 -24.70 17.08
N GLY A 34 14.31 -25.64 16.73
CA GLY A 34 13.93 -26.98 16.28
C GLY A 34 13.18 -27.01 14.93
N ALA A 35 13.09 -25.88 14.23
CA ALA A 35 12.33 -25.73 13.00
C ALA A 35 13.11 -26.13 11.72
N GLY A 36 14.33 -26.66 11.85
CA GLY A 36 15.19 -27.03 10.71
C GLY A 36 15.66 -25.86 9.83
N LEU A 37 15.36 -24.61 10.22
CA LEU A 37 15.71 -23.42 9.42
C LEU A 37 17.22 -23.20 9.32
N HIS A 38 17.98 -23.64 10.33
CA HIS A 38 19.43 -23.49 10.38
C HIS A 38 20.19 -24.42 9.39
N GLU A 39 19.50 -25.36 8.75
CA GLU A 39 20.08 -26.32 7.79
C GLU A 39 19.85 -25.89 6.33
N LYS A 40 19.08 -24.83 6.12
CA LYS A 40 18.64 -24.38 4.79
C LYS A 40 19.53 -23.29 4.23
N SER A 41 19.58 -23.20 2.90
CA SER A 41 20.28 -22.10 2.24
C SER A 41 19.52 -20.78 2.42
N LEU A 42 20.20 -19.66 2.21
CA LEU A 42 19.55 -18.34 2.27
C LEU A 42 18.41 -18.23 1.24
N GLU A 43 18.58 -18.84 0.07
CA GLU A 43 17.60 -18.84 -1.02
C GLU A 43 16.35 -19.61 -0.62
N GLU A 44 16.53 -20.80 -0.06
CA GLU A 44 15.42 -21.62 0.45
C GLU A 44 14.67 -20.92 1.58
N LEU A 45 15.39 -20.26 2.50
CA LEU A 45 14.77 -19.46 3.56
C LEU A 45 14.00 -18.28 3.00
N THR A 46 14.54 -17.60 1.99
CA THR A 46 13.88 -16.47 1.33
C THR A 46 12.61 -16.93 0.62
N GLU A 47 12.67 -18.04 -0.11
CA GLU A 47 11.51 -18.63 -0.77
C GLU A 47 10.44 -19.06 0.25
N MET A 48 10.83 -19.77 1.31
CA MET A 48 9.89 -20.15 2.37
C MET A 48 9.27 -18.94 3.07
N ALA A 49 10.02 -17.86 3.28
CA ALA A 49 9.49 -16.63 3.87
C ALA A 49 8.45 -15.98 2.94
N HIS A 50 8.70 -15.94 1.64
CA HIS A 50 7.74 -15.45 0.65
C HIS A 50 6.48 -16.33 0.62
N ASN A 51 6.63 -17.66 0.58
CA ASN A 51 5.50 -18.59 0.58
C ASN A 51 4.68 -18.47 1.87
N PHE A 52 5.33 -18.41 3.04
CA PHE A 52 4.63 -18.17 4.30
C PHE A 52 3.87 -16.84 4.29
N TYR A 53 4.47 -15.78 3.74
CA TYR A 53 3.84 -14.47 3.66
C TYR A 53 2.53 -14.52 2.84
N ASP A 54 2.58 -15.09 1.63
CA ASP A 54 1.46 -15.10 0.69
C ASP A 54 0.41 -16.17 0.98
N ASP A 55 0.83 -17.34 1.48
CA ASP A 55 -0.06 -18.50 1.67
C ASP A 55 -0.55 -18.66 3.11
N THR A 56 0.13 -18.03 4.09
CA THR A 56 -0.25 -18.15 5.51
C THR A 56 -0.54 -16.81 6.16
N ALA A 57 0.40 -15.86 6.14
CA ALA A 57 0.31 -14.64 6.93
C ALA A 57 -0.83 -13.71 6.46
N LEU A 58 -0.92 -13.45 5.15
CA LEU A 58 -2.02 -12.64 4.59
C LEU A 58 -3.38 -13.36 4.66
N PRO A 59 -3.50 -14.66 4.30
CA PRO A 59 -4.75 -15.38 4.44
C PRO A 59 -5.24 -15.45 5.90
N LYS A 60 -4.34 -15.62 6.87
CA LYS A 60 -4.71 -15.61 8.30
C LYS A 60 -5.25 -14.24 8.71
N LEU A 61 -4.66 -13.14 8.27
CA LEU A 61 -5.22 -11.80 8.52
C LEU A 61 -6.67 -11.69 8.01
N VAL A 62 -6.93 -12.13 6.77
CA VAL A 62 -8.27 -12.07 6.18
C VAL A 62 -9.24 -13.02 6.86
N SER A 63 -8.77 -14.21 7.25
CA SER A 63 -9.53 -15.17 8.04
C SER A 63 -10.00 -14.57 9.36
N ASP A 64 -9.12 -13.82 10.04
CA ASP A 64 -9.44 -13.21 11.33
C ASP A 64 -10.40 -12.01 11.18
N PHE A 65 -10.43 -11.37 10.00
CA PHE A 65 -11.50 -10.44 9.66
C PHE A 65 -12.83 -11.15 9.38
N ALA A 66 -12.80 -12.31 8.72
CA ALA A 66 -14.00 -13.09 8.43
C ALA A 66 -14.63 -13.69 9.70
N SER A 67 -13.80 -14.11 10.66
CA SER A 67 -14.26 -14.63 11.96
C SER A 67 -14.61 -13.53 12.96
N LEU A 68 -14.39 -12.25 12.61
CA LEU A 68 -14.56 -11.09 13.49
C LEU A 68 -13.65 -11.10 14.73
N GLU A 69 -12.60 -11.93 14.75
CA GLU A 69 -11.52 -11.84 15.74
C GLU A 69 -10.84 -10.47 15.67
N LEU A 70 -10.69 -9.94 14.45
CA LEU A 70 -10.31 -8.56 14.19
C LEU A 70 -11.40 -7.89 13.34
N SER A 71 -11.69 -6.62 13.63
CA SER A 71 -12.69 -5.87 12.86
C SER A 71 -12.20 -4.44 12.57
N PRO A 72 -11.54 -4.20 11.43
CA PRO A 72 -11.13 -2.86 11.06
C PRO A 72 -12.35 -2.01 10.72
N VAL A 73 -12.40 -0.83 11.34
CA VAL A 73 -13.50 0.14 11.13
C VAL A 73 -13.11 1.20 10.10
N ASP A 74 -11.81 1.42 9.90
CA ASP A 74 -11.26 2.38 8.95
C ASP A 74 -9.85 1.99 8.49
N GLY A 75 -9.27 2.80 7.59
CA GLY A 75 -7.92 2.57 7.07
C GLY A 75 -6.82 2.64 8.13
N ARG A 76 -7.06 3.34 9.26
CA ARG A 76 -6.09 3.43 10.38
C ARG A 76 -6.03 2.10 11.11
N THR A 77 -7.17 1.62 11.61
CA THR A 77 -7.26 0.31 12.28
C THR A 77 -6.81 -0.84 11.39
N MET A 78 -7.13 -0.80 10.09
CA MET A 78 -6.59 -1.76 9.11
C MET A 78 -5.05 -1.72 9.03
N THR A 79 -4.46 -0.52 8.92
CA THR A 79 -3.00 -0.34 8.92
C THR A 79 -2.38 -0.86 10.22
N ASP A 80 -3.01 -0.59 11.36
CA ASP A 80 -2.53 -1.04 12.67
C ASP A 80 -2.50 -2.57 12.75
N PHE A 81 -3.57 -3.26 12.33
CA PHE A 81 -3.59 -4.73 12.30
C PHE A 81 -2.51 -5.33 11.40
N MET A 82 -2.28 -4.73 10.23
CA MET A 82 -1.19 -5.17 9.35
C MET A 82 0.19 -4.95 9.99
N HIS A 83 0.44 -3.77 10.58
CA HIS A 83 1.71 -3.47 11.23
C HIS A 83 1.98 -4.37 12.44
N THR A 84 0.98 -4.61 13.30
CA THR A 84 1.13 -5.50 14.47
C THR A 84 1.50 -6.93 14.07
N ARG A 85 1.14 -7.36 12.86
CA ARG A 85 1.52 -8.67 12.30
C ARG A 85 2.78 -8.66 11.45
N GLY A 86 3.50 -7.53 11.39
CA GLY A 86 4.71 -7.39 10.57
C GLY A 86 4.44 -7.45 9.07
N LEU A 87 3.20 -7.16 8.63
CA LEU A 87 2.82 -7.21 7.23
C LEU A 87 3.15 -5.88 6.53
N ASN A 88 3.65 -5.98 5.31
CA ASN A 88 3.99 -4.84 4.48
C ASN A 88 2.72 -4.17 3.93
N MET A 89 2.64 -2.85 4.00
CA MET A 89 1.53 -2.09 3.40
C MET A 89 1.40 -2.28 1.89
N SER A 90 2.45 -2.68 1.17
CA SER A 90 2.33 -3.02 -0.26
C SER A 90 1.40 -4.21 -0.51
N SER A 91 1.15 -5.07 0.48
CA SER A 91 0.25 -6.22 0.34
C SER A 91 -1.23 -5.86 0.42
N PHE A 92 -1.61 -4.58 0.55
CA PHE A 92 -3.02 -4.15 0.49
C PHE A 92 -3.74 -4.71 -0.75
N GLY A 93 -3.09 -4.73 -1.91
CA GLY A 93 -3.68 -5.32 -3.12
C GLY A 93 -3.91 -6.82 -3.01
N ARG A 94 -3.03 -7.55 -2.33
CA ARG A 94 -3.18 -8.99 -2.08
C ARG A 94 -4.26 -9.27 -1.02
N VAL A 95 -4.31 -8.48 0.05
CA VAL A 95 -5.39 -8.55 1.06
C VAL A 95 -6.75 -8.30 0.41
N LEU A 96 -6.84 -7.31 -0.48
CA LEU A 96 -8.06 -7.01 -1.24
C LEU A 96 -8.52 -8.19 -2.12
N GLN A 97 -7.60 -8.92 -2.75
CA GLN A 97 -7.90 -10.14 -3.51
C GLN A 97 -8.46 -11.25 -2.61
N LEU A 98 -7.78 -11.50 -1.48
CA LEU A 98 -8.17 -12.54 -0.54
C LEU A 98 -9.52 -12.25 0.15
N ALA A 99 -9.84 -10.97 0.33
CA ALA A 99 -11.06 -10.49 0.96
C ALA A 99 -12.27 -10.41 0.00
N GLU A 100 -12.31 -11.18 -1.09
CA GLU A 100 -13.38 -11.15 -2.10
C GLU A 100 -14.80 -11.27 -1.50
N LYS A 101 -14.95 -12.05 -0.43
CA LYS A 101 -16.24 -12.27 0.25
C LYS A 101 -16.53 -11.25 1.36
N LEU A 102 -15.67 -10.25 1.54
CA LEU A 102 -15.73 -9.26 2.62
C LEU A 102 -15.77 -7.83 2.03
N PRO A 103 -16.92 -7.38 1.48
CA PRO A 103 -17.00 -6.10 0.76
C PRO A 103 -16.62 -4.89 1.61
N HIS A 104 -16.87 -4.92 2.93
CA HIS A 104 -16.43 -3.88 3.86
C HIS A 104 -14.89 -3.78 3.92
N ILE A 105 -14.21 -4.91 4.01
CA ILE A 105 -12.74 -5.00 4.01
C ILE A 105 -12.20 -4.51 2.67
N GLN A 106 -12.79 -4.95 1.55
CA GLN A 106 -12.38 -4.49 0.23
C GLN A 106 -12.51 -2.97 0.09
N SER A 107 -13.64 -2.42 0.53
CA SER A 107 -13.86 -0.96 0.55
C SER A 107 -12.75 -0.26 1.35
N ILE A 108 -12.42 -0.73 2.55
CA ILE A 108 -11.36 -0.12 3.37
C ILE A 108 -10.01 -0.17 2.64
N CYS A 109 -9.61 -1.32 2.09
CA CYS A 109 -8.35 -1.48 1.37
C CYS A 109 -8.24 -0.52 0.19
N ILE A 110 -9.29 -0.40 -0.63
CA ILE A 110 -9.30 0.48 -1.81
C ILE A 110 -9.19 1.94 -1.39
N HIS A 111 -9.98 2.39 -0.41
CA HIS A 111 -9.91 3.77 0.08
C HIS A 111 -8.52 4.06 0.65
N GLU A 112 -7.96 3.16 1.45
CA GLU A 112 -6.64 3.32 2.04
C GLU A 112 -5.54 3.44 0.97
N MET A 113 -5.56 2.59 -0.05
CA MET A 113 -4.64 2.65 -1.19
C MET A 113 -4.75 3.99 -1.94
N VAL A 114 -5.97 4.45 -2.24
CA VAL A 114 -6.20 5.73 -2.93
C VAL A 114 -5.76 6.92 -2.08
N ILE A 115 -6.09 6.95 -0.79
CA ILE A 115 -5.67 8.00 0.15
C ILE A 115 -4.14 8.08 0.18
N ARG A 116 -3.45 6.94 0.26
CA ARG A 116 -1.98 6.89 0.26
C ARG A 116 -1.41 7.43 -1.04
N SER A 117 -2.06 7.18 -2.17
CA SER A 117 -1.68 7.69 -3.49
C SER A 117 -1.84 9.22 -3.57
N PHE A 118 -3.01 9.73 -3.20
CA PHE A 118 -3.32 11.17 -3.20
C PHE A 118 -2.41 11.96 -2.25
N LYS A 119 -2.02 11.36 -1.13
CA LYS A 119 -1.05 11.96 -0.21
C LYS A 119 0.28 12.29 -0.90
N HIS A 120 0.77 11.44 -1.81
CA HIS A 120 2.03 11.73 -2.51
C HIS A 120 1.89 12.89 -3.49
N ILE A 121 0.75 13.00 -4.18
CA ILE A 121 0.46 14.16 -5.04
C ILE A 121 0.44 15.44 -4.21
N ILE A 122 -0.32 15.45 -3.11
CA ILE A 122 -0.42 16.63 -2.25
C ILE A 122 0.96 17.02 -1.70
N ARG A 123 1.79 16.06 -1.26
CA ARG A 123 3.16 16.34 -0.81
C ARG A 123 4.04 16.91 -1.92
N ALA A 124 3.93 16.40 -3.15
CA ALA A 124 4.68 16.92 -4.28
C ALA A 124 4.27 18.36 -4.62
N VAL A 125 2.97 18.68 -4.58
CA VAL A 125 2.47 20.04 -4.79
C VAL A 125 2.99 20.98 -3.70
N ILE A 126 2.89 20.58 -2.42
CA ILE A 126 3.41 21.39 -1.30
C ILE A 126 4.92 21.64 -1.45
N ALA A 127 5.68 20.66 -1.93
CA ALA A 127 7.13 20.79 -2.09
C ALA A 127 7.54 21.73 -3.23
N VAL A 128 6.67 22.00 -4.20
CA VAL A 128 6.96 22.85 -5.38
C VAL A 128 6.40 24.27 -5.23
N VAL A 129 5.46 24.50 -4.31
CA VAL A 129 4.88 25.83 -4.09
C VAL A 129 5.75 26.59 -3.09
N ASP A 130 6.57 27.51 -3.61
CA ASP A 130 7.48 28.33 -2.80
C ASP A 130 6.77 29.44 -2.02
N ASP A 131 5.68 29.99 -2.58
CA ASP A 131 4.94 31.08 -1.97
C ASP A 131 3.77 30.58 -1.09
N MET A 132 3.87 30.83 0.22
CA MET A 132 2.84 30.46 1.18
C MET A 132 1.47 31.09 0.89
N GLN A 133 1.41 32.26 0.25
CA GLN A 133 0.12 32.88 -0.12
C GLN A 133 -0.63 32.07 -1.19
N ASN A 134 0.11 31.36 -2.04
CA ASN A 134 -0.43 30.52 -3.10
C ASN A 134 -0.65 29.05 -2.69
N MET A 135 -0.14 28.65 -1.51
CA MET A 135 -0.22 27.27 -1.02
C MET A 135 -1.67 26.77 -0.88
N SER A 136 -2.55 27.58 -0.28
CA SER A 136 -3.96 27.21 -0.06
C SER A 136 -4.71 27.01 -1.38
N ALA A 137 -4.49 27.91 -2.34
CA ALA A 137 -5.06 27.83 -3.68
C ALA A 137 -4.55 26.60 -4.45
N ALA A 138 -3.25 26.29 -4.36
CA ALA A 138 -2.64 25.12 -4.99
C ALA A 138 -3.17 23.80 -4.40
N ILE A 139 -3.31 23.71 -3.07
CA ILE A 139 -3.89 22.55 -2.40
C ILE A 139 -5.37 22.41 -2.80
N ALA A 140 -6.15 23.49 -2.79
CA ALA A 140 -7.55 23.46 -3.18
C ALA A 140 -7.74 23.01 -4.64
N LYS A 141 -6.94 23.56 -5.57
CA LYS A 141 -6.93 23.13 -6.98
C LYS A 141 -6.59 21.66 -7.11
N THR A 142 -5.57 21.19 -6.39
CA THR A 142 -5.17 19.78 -6.38
C THR A 142 -6.28 18.88 -5.85
N LEU A 143 -6.93 19.24 -4.74
CA LEU A 143 -8.05 18.49 -4.21
C LEU A 143 -9.24 18.48 -5.18
N ASN A 144 -9.51 19.58 -5.87
CA ASN A 144 -10.53 19.65 -6.91
C ASN A 144 -10.19 18.74 -8.09
N ILE A 145 -8.93 18.64 -8.51
CA ILE A 145 -8.50 17.66 -9.52
C ILE A 145 -8.72 16.25 -8.99
N LEU A 146 -8.26 15.96 -7.77
CA LEU A 146 -8.26 14.63 -7.14
C LEU A 146 -9.63 14.11 -6.67
N LEU A 147 -10.61 14.98 -6.45
CA LEU A 147 -11.92 14.62 -5.89
C LEU A 147 -13.08 15.22 -6.67
N GLY A 148 -12.81 16.16 -7.57
CA GLY A 148 -13.80 16.75 -8.45
C GLY A 148 -14.39 15.69 -9.38
N SER A 149 -15.66 15.90 -9.68
CA SER A 149 -16.31 15.22 -10.81
C SER A 149 -15.90 15.96 -12.09
N PRO A 150 -15.87 15.29 -13.26
CA PRO A 150 -15.72 16.00 -14.53
C PRO A 150 -16.80 17.09 -14.60
N ARG A 151 -16.40 18.35 -14.84
CA ARG A 151 -17.36 19.43 -15.03
C ARG A 151 -18.01 19.23 -16.38
N LEU A 152 -19.31 18.96 -16.40
CA LEU A 152 -20.15 19.12 -17.59
C LEU A 152 -20.52 20.60 -17.68
N GLU A 153 -19.55 21.47 -17.97
CA GLU A 153 -19.85 22.86 -18.31
C GLU A 153 -19.79 23.00 -19.82
N ASN A 154 -20.94 23.35 -20.39
CA ASN A 154 -21.22 23.50 -21.81
C ASN A 154 -20.10 24.25 -22.55
N GLY A 155 -19.35 23.55 -23.42
CA GLY A 155 -18.58 24.19 -24.50
C GLY A 155 -17.08 23.89 -24.60
N ALA A 156 -16.47 23.09 -23.72
CA ALA A 156 -15.06 22.69 -23.84
C ALA A 156 -14.83 21.23 -23.42
N ASP A 157 -15.50 20.29 -24.10
CA ASP A 157 -15.56 18.86 -23.72
C ASP A 157 -14.22 18.10 -23.78
N THR A 158 -13.19 18.66 -24.43
CA THR A 158 -11.93 17.92 -24.65
C THR A 158 -10.97 18.00 -23.46
N ASP A 159 -10.84 19.15 -22.80
CA ASP A 159 -9.77 19.38 -21.80
C ASP A 159 -10.10 18.75 -20.44
N ALA A 160 -11.33 18.92 -19.95
CA ALA A 160 -11.78 18.36 -18.67
C ALA A 160 -11.85 16.81 -18.69
N HIS A 161 -12.25 16.23 -19.83
CA HIS A 161 -12.25 14.78 -20.00
C HIS A 161 -10.80 14.25 -20.04
N VAL A 162 -9.88 14.94 -20.73
CA VAL A 162 -8.46 14.56 -20.76
C VAL A 162 -7.83 14.65 -19.36
N GLU A 163 -8.08 15.71 -18.59
CA GLU A 163 -7.55 15.87 -17.22
C GLU A 163 -8.07 14.76 -16.28
N HIS A 164 -9.37 14.44 -16.35
CA HIS A 164 -9.95 13.34 -15.58
C HIS A 164 -9.32 11.98 -15.93
N ASN A 165 -9.09 11.72 -17.22
CA ASN A 165 -8.42 10.52 -17.70
C ASN A 165 -6.95 10.46 -17.25
N LEU A 166 -6.23 11.58 -17.26
CA LEU A 166 -4.84 11.64 -16.80
C LEU A 166 -4.73 11.35 -15.30
N ARG A 167 -5.62 11.92 -14.49
CA ARG A 167 -5.71 11.61 -13.05
C ARG A 167 -5.93 10.13 -12.81
N LEU A 168 -6.92 9.51 -13.46
CA LEU A 168 -7.23 8.09 -13.28
C LEU A 168 -6.04 7.21 -13.67
N LYS A 169 -5.42 7.48 -14.82
CA LYS A 169 -4.22 6.77 -15.29
C LYS A 169 -3.07 6.86 -14.29
N TRP A 170 -2.86 8.03 -13.66
CA TRP A 170 -1.83 8.18 -12.65
C TRP A 170 -2.13 7.33 -11.42
N VAL A 171 -3.37 7.37 -10.91
CA VAL A 171 -3.78 6.58 -9.73
C VAL A 171 -3.63 5.10 -10.01
N GLU A 172 -4.11 4.63 -11.16
CA GLU A 172 -3.94 3.24 -11.61
C GLU A 172 -2.47 2.84 -11.69
N SER A 173 -1.62 3.70 -12.27
CA SER A 173 -0.18 3.47 -12.35
C SER A 173 0.47 3.39 -10.96
N PHE A 174 0.09 4.30 -10.06
CA PHE A 174 0.58 4.31 -8.69
C PHE A 174 0.16 3.03 -7.94
N LEU A 175 -1.12 2.64 -8.05
CA LEU A 175 -1.63 1.45 -7.39
C LEU A 175 -1.01 0.17 -7.95
N SER A 176 -0.85 0.09 -9.27
CA SER A 176 -0.24 -1.06 -9.92
C SER A 176 1.22 -1.22 -9.53
N LYS A 177 1.98 -0.11 -9.39
CA LYS A 177 3.38 -0.17 -8.99
C LYS A 177 3.56 -0.47 -7.51
N ARG A 178 2.75 0.14 -6.64
CA ARG A 178 2.95 0.06 -5.19
C ARG A 178 2.26 -1.13 -4.52
N PHE A 179 1.10 -1.52 -5.04
CA PHE A 179 0.24 -2.53 -4.41
C PHE A 179 -0.06 -3.72 -5.33
N SER A 180 0.54 -3.75 -6.53
CA SER A 180 0.23 -4.76 -7.55
C SER A 180 -1.26 -4.86 -7.87
N TRP A 181 -2.00 -3.75 -7.73
CA TRP A 181 -3.45 -3.69 -7.90
C TRP A 181 -3.84 -2.81 -9.08
N LYS A 182 -4.77 -3.29 -9.90
CA LYS A 182 -5.41 -2.52 -10.95
C LYS A 182 -6.85 -2.23 -10.52
N LEU A 183 -7.19 -0.95 -10.45
CA LEU A 183 -8.58 -0.52 -10.29
C LEU A 183 -9.40 -1.05 -11.47
N LYS A 184 -10.55 -1.62 -11.15
CA LYS A 184 -11.64 -1.93 -12.07
C LYS A 184 -12.65 -0.79 -11.94
N ASP A 185 -13.91 -1.09 -11.65
CA ASP A 185 -14.97 -0.11 -11.48
C ASP A 185 -15.05 0.47 -10.06
N GLU A 186 -14.12 0.10 -9.16
CA GLU A 186 -14.22 0.49 -7.76
C GLU A 186 -14.01 2.00 -7.53
N PHE A 187 -13.45 2.70 -8.52
CA PHE A 187 -13.26 4.15 -8.46
C PHE A 187 -14.58 4.92 -8.34
N ALA A 188 -15.64 4.43 -8.98
CA ALA A 188 -16.97 5.05 -8.91
C ALA A 188 -17.59 4.97 -7.51
N HIS A 189 -17.17 4.00 -6.70
CA HIS A 189 -17.69 3.74 -5.36
C HIS A 189 -16.86 4.41 -4.25
N LEU A 190 -15.85 5.18 -4.62
CA LEU A 190 -15.02 5.92 -3.68
C LEU A 190 -15.80 7.06 -3.02
N ARG A 191 -15.84 7.03 -1.68
CA ARG A 191 -16.51 8.05 -0.87
C ARG A 191 -15.54 9.21 -0.61
N LYS A 192 -15.82 10.35 -1.23
CA LYS A 192 -15.02 11.59 -1.09
C LYS A 192 -14.75 11.96 0.36
N PHE A 193 -15.76 11.84 1.24
CA PHE A 193 -15.62 12.10 2.67
C PHE A 193 -14.56 11.21 3.35
N ILE A 194 -14.54 9.92 3.05
CA ILE A 194 -13.55 8.99 3.62
C ILE A 194 -12.14 9.36 3.12
N ILE A 195 -12.02 9.69 1.83
CA ILE A 195 -10.74 10.09 1.25
C ILE A 195 -10.23 11.38 1.92
N LEU A 196 -11.08 12.41 2.03
CA LEU A 196 -10.73 13.67 2.68
C LEU A 196 -10.32 13.46 4.14
N LYS A 197 -11.12 12.73 4.92
CA LYS A 197 -10.81 12.40 6.32
C LYS A 197 -9.44 11.71 6.41
N GLY A 198 -9.23 10.68 5.60
CA GLY A 198 -7.99 9.91 5.63
C GLY A 198 -6.77 10.68 5.11
N LEU A 199 -6.97 11.61 4.17
CA LEU A 199 -5.93 12.56 3.76
C LEU A 199 -5.55 13.45 4.93
N CYS A 200 -6.50 14.14 5.56
CA CYS A 200 -6.23 15.01 6.71
C CYS A 200 -5.47 14.27 7.82
N SER A 201 -5.84 13.04 8.14
CA SER A 201 -5.15 12.24 9.17
C SER A 201 -3.73 11.81 8.77
N LYS A 202 -3.37 11.82 7.49
CA LYS A 202 -2.07 11.33 6.99
C LYS A 202 -1.15 12.39 6.41
N SER A 203 -1.70 13.50 5.90
CA SER A 203 -0.94 14.54 5.22
C SER A 203 -0.55 15.69 6.15
N TRP A 204 -1.03 15.74 7.40
CA TRP A 204 -0.71 16.84 8.30
C TRP A 204 -0.57 16.30 9.75
N LEU A 205 0.65 16.43 10.32
CA LEU A 205 1.01 16.25 11.75
C LEU A 205 1.68 14.94 12.25
N GLN A 206 2.36 14.12 11.44
CA GLN A 206 3.15 13.03 12.06
C GLN A 206 4.55 12.74 11.51
N LYS A 207 5.00 13.37 10.42
CA LYS A 207 6.36 13.17 9.86
C LYS A 207 6.93 14.42 9.20
N ILE A 208 6.94 15.52 9.95
CA ILE A 208 8.01 16.54 9.93
C ILE A 208 8.65 16.38 11.32
N ILE A 209 9.97 16.31 11.41
CA ILE A 209 10.76 15.65 12.48
C ILE A 209 10.95 14.15 12.21
N ILE A 210 11.83 13.83 11.26
CA ILE A 210 13.09 13.11 11.53
C ILE A 210 14.17 13.84 10.74
#